data_AF-A0ABD1QVB8-F1
#
_entry.id   AF-A0ABD1QVB8-F1
#
_cell.length_a   1.000
_cell.length_b   1.000
_cell.length_c   1.000
_cell.angle_alpha   90.00
_cell.angle_beta   90.00
_cell.angle_gamma   90.00
#
_symmetry.space_group_name_H-M   'P 1'
#
loop_
_entity.id
_entity.type
_entity.pdbx_description
1 polymer ?
#
loop_
_entity_poly.entity_id
_entity_poly.type
_entity_poly.pdbx_seq_one_letter_code
_entity_poly.pdbx_strand_id
1 'polypeptide(L)'
;MQSEYVYSHSIVVTTSNIPRFIAPNLLGNGHSVPDIDSLLIIGRNAGGNAVLLYASKYHDIPAVVNVSGRYDLKRSIEERLDKEFLERIEKDGYMDVKTRKGEFNFRVTKESLTERLKTNMHEAYLSIDKRCRLP
;
A
#
# COMPACT_ATOMS: atom_id res chain seq x y z
N MET A 1 4.63 15.16 -13.45
CA MET A 1 4.75 15.24 -11.98
C MET A 1 4.21 13.93 -11.42
N GLN A 2 5.08 12.92 -11.29
CA GLN A 2 4.72 11.61 -10.73
C GLN A 2 5.06 11.64 -9.24
N SER A 3 4.05 11.59 -8.39
CA SER A 3 4.23 11.41 -6.95
C SER A 3 4.62 9.95 -6.69
N GLU A 4 5.90 9.69 -6.45
CA GLU A 4 6.36 8.41 -5.88
C GLU A 4 5.92 8.33 -4.42
N TYR A 5 4.86 7.55 -4.17
CA TYR A 5 4.49 7.18 -2.81
C TYR A 5 5.34 6.00 -2.37
N VAL A 6 6.46 6.29 -1.69
CA VAL A 6 7.30 5.28 -1.05
C VAL A 6 6.59 4.77 0.22
N TYR A 7 5.72 3.75 0.06
CA TYR A 7 5.14 3.04 1.20
C TYR A 7 6.18 2.09 1.80
N SER A 8 6.81 2.57 2.87
CA SER A 8 7.78 1.85 3.68
C SER A 8 7.18 0.57 4.32
N HIS A 9 7.87 -0.56 4.08
CA HIS A 9 7.72 -1.92 4.64
C HIS A 9 6.59 -2.82 4.09
N SER A 10 7.02 -3.69 3.17
CA SER A 10 6.50 -5.03 2.83
C SER A 10 5.34 -5.11 1.83
N ILE A 11 5.60 -4.72 0.57
CA ILE A 11 5.00 -5.39 -0.59
C ILE A 11 6.01 -6.47 -1.02
N VAL A 12 5.61 -7.72 -0.98
CA VAL A 12 6.39 -8.86 -1.48
C VAL A 12 5.72 -9.33 -2.75
N VAL A 13 6.44 -9.31 -3.85
CA VAL A 13 5.95 -9.84 -5.12
C VAL A 13 6.57 -11.22 -5.27
N THR A 14 5.73 -12.24 -5.28
CA THR A 14 6.15 -13.63 -5.41
C THR A 14 5.65 -14.12 -6.76
N THR A 15 6.55 -14.47 -7.66
CA THR A 15 6.23 -15.33 -8.80
C THR A 15 6.77 -16.72 -8.47
N SER A 16 6.00 -17.78 -8.75
CA SER A 16 6.44 -19.18 -8.54
C SER A 16 7.59 -19.60 -9.47
N ASN A 17 8.13 -18.68 -10.26
CA ASN A 17 9.50 -18.65 -10.77
C ASN A 17 9.88 -17.16 -10.96
N ILE A 18 11.01 -16.70 -10.40
CA ILE A 18 11.39 -15.27 -10.20
C ILE A 18 11.82 -14.58 -11.49
N PRO A 19 11.20 -13.44 -11.87
CA PRO A 19 11.95 -12.34 -12.50
C PRO A 19 11.53 -10.93 -12.06
N ARG A 20 12.53 -10.06 -12.22
CA ARG A 20 12.61 -8.62 -11.91
C ARG A 20 11.44 -7.82 -12.47
N PHE A 21 10.66 -7.13 -11.64
CA PHE A 21 10.10 -5.83 -12.05
C PHE A 21 9.75 -4.83 -10.92
N ILE A 22 10.04 -5.11 -9.64
CA ILE A 22 9.69 -4.17 -8.54
C ILE A 22 10.90 -3.68 -7.71
N ALA A 23 12.13 -3.87 -8.21
CA ALA A 23 13.31 -3.14 -7.72
C ALA A 23 14.49 -3.24 -8.71
N PRO A 24 14.92 -2.13 -9.36
CA PRO A 24 16.14 -2.13 -10.19
C PRO A 24 17.41 -2.51 -9.41
N ASN A 25 17.42 -2.29 -8.09
CA ASN A 25 18.62 -2.39 -7.25
C ASN A 25 18.81 -3.74 -6.54
N LEU A 26 18.00 -4.77 -6.80
CA LEU A 26 18.03 -6.01 -6.02
C LEU A 26 18.49 -7.27 -6.75
N LEU A 27 18.80 -7.24 -8.04
CA LEU A 27 19.18 -8.46 -8.75
C LEU A 27 20.40 -8.24 -9.64
N GLY A 28 21.44 -9.06 -9.42
CA GLY A 28 22.53 -9.33 -10.35
C GLY A 28 22.06 -10.21 -11.51
N ASN A 29 22.86 -10.23 -12.58
CA ASN A 29 22.55 -10.70 -13.92
C ASN A 29 22.11 -12.17 -14.01
N GLY A 30 21.12 -12.49 -14.87
CA GLY A 30 21.11 -13.80 -15.55
C GLY A 30 19.83 -14.68 -15.62
N HIS A 31 18.62 -14.22 -15.29
CA HIS A 31 17.43 -15.11 -15.33
C HIS A 31 16.31 -14.63 -16.27
N SER A 32 15.64 -15.60 -16.92
CA SER A 32 14.61 -15.46 -17.96
C SER A 32 13.33 -14.71 -17.52
N VAL A 33 12.64 -14.08 -18.47
CA VAL A 33 11.40 -13.29 -18.30
C VAL A 33 10.22 -14.20 -17.86
N PRO A 34 9.29 -13.74 -16.98
CA PRO A 34 8.30 -14.61 -16.36
C PRO A 34 7.06 -14.71 -17.22
N ASP A 35 6.34 -15.79 -17.02
CA ASP A 35 4.95 -15.87 -17.44
C ASP A 35 4.09 -15.01 -16.50
N ILE A 36 3.41 -14.00 -17.05
CA ILE A 36 2.65 -12.99 -16.29
C ILE A 36 1.48 -13.63 -15.51
N ASP A 37 1.03 -14.81 -15.95
CA ASP A 37 -0.05 -15.60 -15.37
C ASP A 37 0.26 -16.15 -13.96
N SER A 38 1.50 -16.01 -13.48
CA SER A 38 1.95 -16.50 -12.17
C SER A 38 2.28 -15.40 -11.14
N LEU A 39 1.97 -14.14 -11.45
CA LEU A 39 2.32 -12.99 -10.62
C LEU A 39 1.41 -12.81 -9.39
N LEU A 40 1.94 -13.11 -8.20
CA LEU A 40 1.27 -12.85 -6.93
C LEU A 40 1.86 -11.61 -6.24
N ILE A 41 1.00 -10.66 -5.89
CA ILE A 41 1.37 -9.50 -5.07
C ILE A 41 0.83 -9.67 -3.65
N ILE A 42 1.73 -9.58 -2.67
CA ILE A 42 1.42 -9.67 -1.25
C ILE A 42 1.68 -8.31 -0.61
N GLY A 43 0.68 -7.74 0.03
CA GLY A 43 0.81 -6.49 0.78
C GLY A 43 0.60 -6.70 2.27
N ARG A 44 1.50 -6.17 3.11
CA ARG A 44 1.35 -6.21 4.57
C ARG A 44 0.97 -4.85 5.16
N ASN A 45 0.13 -4.82 6.19
CA ASN A 45 -0.26 -3.60 6.90
C ASN A 45 -0.77 -2.51 5.93
N ALA A 46 -0.10 -1.35 5.87
CA ALA A 46 -0.48 -0.30 4.92
C ALA A 46 -0.32 -0.75 3.46
N GLY A 47 0.67 -1.60 3.18
CA GLY A 47 0.87 -2.24 1.88
C GLY A 47 -0.27 -3.18 1.51
N GLY A 48 -0.94 -3.81 2.49
CA GLY A 48 -2.14 -4.63 2.26
C GLY A 48 -3.28 -3.83 1.62
N ASN A 49 -3.46 -2.59 2.05
CA ASN A 49 -4.47 -1.71 1.46
C ASN A 49 -4.05 -1.25 0.06
N ALA A 50 -2.77 -0.98 -0.15
CA ALA A 50 -2.25 -0.56 -1.45
C ALA A 50 -2.46 -1.64 -2.53
N VAL A 51 -2.16 -2.90 -2.21
CA VAL A 51 -2.31 -4.00 -3.18
C VAL A 51 -3.78 -4.28 -3.52
N LEU A 52 -4.69 -4.14 -2.55
CA LEU A 52 -6.13 -4.26 -2.81
C LEU A 52 -6.65 -3.14 -3.71
N LEU A 53 -6.22 -1.89 -3.47
CA LEU A 53 -6.59 -0.75 -4.32
C LEU A 53 -5.99 -0.82 -5.72
N TYR A 54 -4.79 -1.40 -5.83
CA TYR A 54 -4.20 -1.69 -7.13
C TYR A 54 -5.07 -2.71 -7.88
N ALA A 55 -5.34 -3.87 -7.28
CA ALA A 55 -6.15 -4.94 -7.86
C ALA A 55 -7.60 -4.52 -8.19
N SER A 56 -8.15 -3.56 -7.45
CA SER A 56 -9.50 -3.05 -7.67
C SER A 56 -9.61 -2.16 -8.90
N LYS A 57 -8.50 -1.52 -9.28
CA LYS A 57 -8.41 -0.54 -10.37
C LYS A 57 -7.77 -1.13 -11.63
N TYR A 58 -6.77 -1.97 -11.45
CA TYR A 58 -5.99 -2.60 -12.50
C TYR A 58 -6.23 -4.11 -12.43
N HIS A 59 -6.61 -4.68 -13.57
CA HIS A 59 -6.96 -6.09 -13.70
C HIS A 59 -5.84 -6.89 -14.39
N ASP A 60 -4.60 -6.43 -14.20
CA ASP A 60 -3.38 -6.90 -14.83
C ASP A 60 -2.54 -7.80 -13.92
N ILE A 61 -3.05 -8.11 -12.72
CA ILE A 61 -2.42 -9.06 -11.79
C ILE A 61 -3.33 -10.28 -11.59
N PRO A 62 -2.78 -11.51 -11.69
CA PRO A 62 -3.59 -12.71 -11.56
C PRO A 62 -3.97 -13.02 -10.12
N ALA A 63 -3.20 -12.56 -9.10
CA ALA A 63 -3.51 -12.80 -7.70
C ALA A 63 -3.00 -11.71 -6.74
N VAL A 64 -3.76 -11.47 -5.66
CA VAL A 64 -3.40 -10.55 -4.56
C VAL A 64 -3.66 -11.18 -3.19
N VAL A 65 -2.75 -10.95 -2.24
CA VAL A 65 -2.89 -11.35 -0.83
C VAL A 65 -2.75 -10.13 0.07
N ASN A 66 -3.76 -9.89 0.91
CA ASN A 66 -3.73 -8.86 1.94
C ASN A 66 -3.36 -9.46 3.30
N VAL A 67 -2.19 -9.12 3.83
CA VAL A 67 -1.72 -9.55 5.16
C VAL A 67 -1.89 -8.42 6.16
N SER A 68 -2.88 -8.54 7.05
CA SER A 68 -3.12 -7.57 8.13
C SER A 68 -3.41 -6.11 7.69
N GLY A 69 -3.69 -5.88 6.41
CA GLY A 69 -4.22 -4.59 5.94
C GLY A 69 -5.67 -4.43 6.38
N ARG A 70 -5.95 -3.31 7.05
CA ARG A 70 -7.25 -3.01 7.65
C ARG A 70 -8.15 -2.29 6.67
N TYR A 71 -9.40 -2.74 6.59
CA TYR A 71 -10.41 -2.14 5.71
C TYR A 71 -10.96 -0.84 6.30
N ASP A 72 -11.08 -0.77 7.63
CA ASP A 72 -11.43 0.45 8.34
C ASP A 72 -10.20 1.35 8.46
N LEU A 73 -10.08 2.29 7.51
CA LEU A 73 -8.98 3.25 7.45
C LEU A 73 -9.04 4.28 8.58
N LYS A 74 -10.25 4.68 9.01
CA LYS A 74 -10.45 5.67 10.07
C LYS A 74 -9.98 5.10 11.40
N ARG A 75 -10.48 3.91 11.76
CA ARG A 75 -10.05 3.20 12.97
C ARG A 75 -8.55 2.92 12.95
N SER A 76 -8.00 2.54 11.79
CA SER A 76 -6.55 2.34 11.60
C SER A 76 -5.73 3.58 11.98
N ILE A 77 -6.22 4.77 11.65
CA ILE A 77 -5.55 6.04 11.93
C ILE A 77 -5.70 6.37 13.42
N GLU A 78 -6.91 6.31 13.98
CA GLU A 78 -7.19 6.58 15.40
C GLU A 78 -6.44 5.64 16.36
N GLU A 79 -6.22 4.37 15.97
CA GLU A 79 -5.46 3.42 16.79
C GLU A 79 -3.94 3.67 16.76
N ARG A 80 -3.43 4.33 15.71
CA ARG A 80 -1.99 4.52 15.49
C ARG A 80 -1.51 5.93 15.78
N LEU A 81 -2.42 6.89 15.72
CA LEU A 81 -2.17 8.30 15.79
C LEU A 81 -3.06 8.86 16.90
N ASP A 82 -2.46 9.59 17.82
CA ASP A 82 -3.15 10.18 18.96
C ASP A 82 -4.21 11.20 18.50
N LYS A 83 -5.16 11.54 19.38
CA LYS A 83 -6.17 12.56 19.07
C LYS A 83 -5.53 13.90 18.68
N GLU A 84 -4.36 14.17 19.24
CA GLU A 84 -3.57 15.36 18.93
C GLU A 84 -3.11 15.39 17.46
N PHE A 85 -2.96 14.23 16.81
CA PHE A 85 -2.66 14.14 15.38
C PHE A 85 -3.73 14.86 14.53
N LEU A 86 -5.00 14.51 14.74
CA LEU A 86 -6.09 15.07 13.94
C LEU A 86 -6.28 16.56 14.23
N GLU A 87 -6.09 17.00 15.47
CA GLU A 87 -6.17 18.41 15.84
C GLU A 87 -5.03 19.23 15.20
N ARG A 88 -3.79 18.71 15.22
CA ARG A 88 -2.63 19.38 14.61
C ARG A 88 -2.77 19.48 13.09
N ILE A 89 -3.20 18.42 12.42
CA ILE A 89 -3.37 18.46 10.96
C ILE A 89 -4.53 19.39 10.54
N GLU A 90 -5.56 19.51 11.38
CA GLU A 90 -6.68 20.43 11.13
C GLU A 90 -6.26 21.89 11.31
N LYS A 91 -5.42 22.18 12.30
CA LYS A 91 -4.91 23.52 12.59
C LYS A 91 -3.82 23.97 11.61
N ASP A 92 -2.82 23.14 11.37
CA ASP A 92 -1.60 23.51 10.66
C ASP A 92 -1.63 23.08 9.17
N GLY A 93 -2.66 22.32 8.76
CA GLY A 93 -2.85 21.82 7.40
C GLY A 93 -1.97 20.62 7.02
N TYR A 94 -0.96 20.31 7.83
CA TYR A 94 -0.08 19.16 7.64
C TYR A 94 0.54 18.70 8.97
N MET A 95 1.23 17.56 8.92
CA MET A 95 2.06 17.10 10.01
C MET A 95 3.24 16.27 9.53
N ASP A 96 4.39 16.52 10.14
CA ASP A 96 5.60 15.75 9.90
C ASP A 96 5.65 14.53 10.81
N VAL A 97 5.57 13.36 10.19
CA VAL A 97 5.82 12.08 10.85
C VAL A 97 7.31 11.92 11.02
N LYS A 98 7.72 11.62 12.25
CA LYS A 98 9.12 11.42 12.61
C LYS A 98 9.42 9.94 12.82
N THR A 99 10.68 9.55 12.61
CA THR A 99 11.17 8.22 12.96
C THR A 99 11.19 8.04 14.48
N ARG A 100 11.43 6.81 14.96
CA ARG A 100 11.65 6.56 16.40
C ARG A 100 12.81 7.37 17.00
N LYS A 101 13.74 7.83 16.16
CA LYS A 101 14.87 8.69 16.56
C LYS A 101 14.51 10.18 16.57
N GLY A 102 13.27 10.55 16.22
CA GLY A 102 12.82 11.94 16.13
C GLY A 102 13.21 12.64 14.81
N GLU A 103 13.86 11.93 13.89
CA GLU A 103 14.23 12.46 12.57
C GLU A 103 13.00 12.58 11.67
N PHE A 104 12.99 13.55 10.76
CA PHE A 104 11.93 13.65 9.76
C PHE A 104 11.84 12.36 8.93
N ASN A 105 10.63 11.83 8.74
CA ASN A 105 10.37 10.66 7.91
C ASN A 105 9.57 11.06 6.67
N PHE A 106 8.35 11.56 6.87
CA PHE A 106 7.50 12.04 5.79
C PHE A 106 6.45 13.04 6.31
N ARG A 107 5.83 13.79 5.40
CA ARG A 107 4.74 14.72 5.71
C ARG A 107 3.38 14.13 5.31
N VAL A 108 2.40 14.25 6.17
CA VAL A 108 0.98 13.98 5.88
C VAL A 108 0.27 15.32 5.76
N THR A 109 -0.39 15.59 4.64
CA THR A 109 -1.21 16.80 4.47
C THR A 109 -2.67 16.50 4.76
N LYS A 110 -3.44 17.52 5.15
CA LYS A 110 -4.89 17.40 5.38
C LYS A 110 -5.61 16.88 4.14
N GLU A 111 -5.20 17.30 2.94
CA GLU A 111 -5.75 16.82 1.68
C GLU A 111 -5.51 15.32 1.51
N SER A 112 -4.25 14.88 1.64
CA SER A 112 -3.88 13.46 1.49
C SER A 112 -4.58 12.55 2.51
N LEU A 113 -4.78 13.03 3.74
CA LEU A 113 -5.51 12.33 4.77
C LEU A 113 -7.00 12.23 4.44
N THR A 114 -7.60 13.33 3.98
CA THR A 114 -9.02 13.39 3.60
C THR A 114 -9.30 12.48 2.41
N GLU A 115 -8.44 12.49 1.39
CA GLU A 115 -8.53 11.57 0.25
C GLU A 115 -8.44 10.11 0.69
N ARG A 116 -7.48 9.80 1.56
CA ARG A 116 -7.35 8.45 2.12
C ARG A 116 -8.63 8.01 2.83
N LEU A 117 -9.24 8.89 3.63
CA LEU A 117 -10.47 8.58 4.38
C LEU A 117 -11.72 8.44 3.51
N LYS A 118 -11.73 9.01 2.30
CA LYS A 118 -12.81 8.81 1.31
C LYS A 118 -12.76 7.43 0.66
N THR A 119 -11.63 6.72 0.75
CA THR A 119 -11.46 5.41 0.12
C THR A 119 -12.28 4.34 0.84
N ASN A 120 -13.25 3.75 0.14
CA ASN A 120 -13.99 2.60 0.62
C ASN A 120 -13.26 1.30 0.27
N MET A 121 -12.49 0.77 1.23
CA MET A 121 -11.73 -0.49 1.05
C MET A 121 -12.63 -1.70 0.80
N HIS A 122 -13.86 -1.70 1.35
CA HIS A 122 -14.79 -2.80 1.15
C HIS A 122 -15.29 -2.84 -0.29
N GLU A 123 -15.70 -1.71 -0.84
CA GLU A 123 -16.10 -1.60 -2.25
C GLU A 123 -14.93 -1.92 -3.19
N ALA A 124 -13.73 -1.41 -2.90
CA ALA A 124 -12.53 -1.74 -3.66
C ALA A 124 -12.28 -3.25 -3.68
N TYR A 125 -12.37 -3.92 -2.53
CA TYR A 125 -12.25 -5.37 -2.47
C TYR A 125 -13.33 -6.08 -3.29
N LEU A 126 -14.58 -5.60 -3.24
CA LEU A 126 -15.69 -6.17 -3.99
C LEU A 126 -15.55 -6.03 -5.51
N SER A 127 -14.75 -5.08 -6.01
CA SER A 127 -14.51 -4.92 -7.45
C SER A 127 -13.36 -5.78 -8.00
N ILE A 128 -12.54 -6.39 -7.13
CA ILE A 128 -11.46 -7.30 -7.56
C ILE A 128 -12.06 -8.58 -8.15
N ASP A 129 -11.54 -9.12 -9.26
CA ASP A 129 -12.01 -10.40 -9.80
C ASP A 129 -11.89 -11.50 -8.72
N LYS A 130 -12.93 -12.31 -8.54
CA LYS A 130 -12.96 -13.38 -7.53
C LYS A 130 -11.80 -14.36 -7.70
N ARG A 131 -11.31 -14.57 -8.93
CA ARG A 131 -10.16 -15.42 -9.24
C ARG A 131 -8.86 -14.86 -8.68
N CYS A 132 -8.76 -13.54 -8.51
CA CYS A 132 -7.58 -12.87 -7.99
C CYS A 132 -7.54 -12.78 -6.47
N ARG A 133 -8.67 -13.07 -5.80
CA ARG A 133 -8.78 -13.01 -4.33
C ARG A 133 -8.33 -14.35 -3.75
N LEU A 134 -7.11 -14.38 -3.21
CA LEU A 134 -6.68 -15.53 -2.43
C LEU A 134 -7.14 -15.38 -0.97
N PRO A 135 -7.56 -16.48 -0.32
CA PRO A 135 -8.00 -16.49 1.08
C PRO A 135 -6.88 -16.14 2.08
#